data_AF-A0A952Q0W2-F1
#
_entry.id   AF-A0A952Q0W2-F1
#
_cell.length_a   1.000
_cell.length_b   1.000
_cell.length_c   1.000
_cell.angle_alpha   90.00
_cell.angle_beta   90.00
_cell.angle_gamma   90.00
#
_symmetry.space_group_name_H-M   'P 1'
#
loop_
_entity.id
_entity.type
_entity.pdbx_description
1 polymer ?
#
loop_
_entity_poly.entity_id
_entity_poly.type
_entity_poly.pdbx_seq_one_letter_code
_entity_poly.pdbx_strand_id
1 'polypeptide(L)'
;MTKPTSYYALIEAFQAAGCAVCKLLLRDVDRYLDSVLYEYVLEPDTHKAFRAMRGLCNTHSWQLTHTRGNAVGIAVLYKAVVDEVLKEIARVPVMPEQRRGLARHFTSAAADGSALSEALDPHEPCRACQLINSSETSYLNVFSEHISEQKFWAAYSASHGLCLPHLRLALKLLKPPALRQVVDVQREIWERAKAELDLFQDRHKHENQGDTMGTEVDSWTRAIGYMAGENGVFGLDR
;
A
#
# COMPACT_ATOMS: atom_id res chain seq x y z
N MET A 1 -8.92 9.97 30.56
CA MET A 1 -7.84 9.53 29.63
C MET A 1 -7.84 10.46 28.44
N THR A 2 -6.67 10.95 28.04
CA THR A 2 -6.48 11.75 26.82
C THR A 2 -6.67 10.84 25.60
N LYS A 3 -7.39 11.33 24.58
CA LYS A 3 -7.56 10.58 23.32
C LYS A 3 -6.24 10.54 22.54
N PRO A 4 -5.88 9.41 21.90
CA PRO A 4 -4.69 9.34 21.07
C PRO A 4 -4.86 10.23 19.83
N THR A 5 -3.75 10.69 19.24
CA THR A 5 -3.79 11.52 18.02
C THR A 5 -4.51 10.82 16.86
N SER A 6 -4.38 9.50 16.76
CA SER A 6 -5.07 8.65 15.78
C SER A 6 -6.60 8.71 15.85
N TYR A 7 -7.18 8.96 17.04
CA TYR A 7 -8.63 9.16 17.20
C TYR A 7 -9.11 10.38 16.40
N TYR A 8 -8.42 11.51 16.57
CA TYR A 8 -8.78 12.74 15.87
C TYR A 8 -8.46 12.65 14.38
N ALA A 9 -7.36 12.00 14.02
CA ALA A 9 -6.99 11.77 12.62
C ALA A 9 -8.05 10.94 11.87
N LEU A 10 -8.65 9.92 12.51
CA LEU A 10 -9.74 9.14 11.92
C LEU A 10 -11.01 9.99 11.73
N ILE A 11 -11.40 10.77 12.73
CA ILE A 11 -12.56 11.68 12.62
C ILE A 11 -12.38 12.66 11.46
N GLU A 12 -11.19 13.24 11.32
CA GLU A 12 -10.87 14.14 10.21
C GLU A 12 -10.91 13.39 8.87
N ALA A 13 -10.30 12.21 8.80
CA ALA A 13 -10.25 11.42 7.57
C ALA A 13 -11.63 10.95 7.09
N PHE A 14 -12.59 10.72 7.98
CA PHE A 14 -13.97 10.38 7.62
C PHE A 14 -14.71 11.48 6.84
N GLN A 15 -14.28 12.74 6.96
CA GLN A 15 -14.90 13.87 6.25
C GLN A 15 -14.51 13.93 4.78
N ALA A 16 -13.50 13.17 4.36
CA ALA A 16 -12.97 13.22 3.01
C ALA A 16 -13.40 11.98 2.19
N ALA A 17 -13.44 12.10 0.86
CA ALA A 17 -13.92 11.04 -0.05
C ALA A 17 -13.10 9.74 -0.03
N GLY A 18 -13.71 8.57 0.11
CA GLY A 18 -13.01 7.27 0.12
C GLY A 18 -12.70 6.74 1.52
N CYS A 19 -11.88 5.68 1.61
CA CYS A 19 -11.65 4.99 2.88
C CYS A 19 -10.72 5.77 3.81
N ALA A 20 -11.21 6.13 5.01
CA ALA A 20 -10.44 6.88 6.00
C ALA A 20 -9.12 6.19 6.41
N VAL A 21 -9.15 4.86 6.60
CA VAL A 21 -7.93 4.11 6.95
C VAL A 21 -6.93 4.14 5.79
N CYS A 22 -7.38 3.92 4.54
CA CYS A 22 -6.49 4.02 3.38
C CYS A 22 -5.78 5.37 3.30
N LYS A 23 -6.52 6.46 3.53
CA LYS A 23 -5.96 7.81 3.50
C LYS A 23 -4.88 8.04 4.55
N LEU A 24 -5.13 7.59 5.77
CA LEU A 24 -4.16 7.73 6.85
C LEU A 24 -2.90 6.90 6.57
N LEU A 25 -3.05 5.70 6.02
CA LEU A 25 -1.91 4.87 5.60
C LEU A 25 -1.09 5.53 4.49
N LEU A 26 -1.75 6.05 3.44
CA LEU A 26 -1.07 6.79 2.37
C LEU A 26 -0.33 8.01 2.90
N ARG A 27 -0.92 8.76 3.83
CA ARG A 27 -0.29 9.91 4.48
C ARG A 27 0.92 9.49 5.32
N ASP A 28 0.81 8.41 6.07
CA ASP A 28 1.89 7.93 6.94
C ASP A 28 3.07 7.42 6.10
N VAL A 29 2.80 6.75 4.98
CA VAL A 29 3.82 6.33 3.99
C VAL A 29 4.48 7.52 3.34
N ASP A 30 3.70 8.48 2.84
CA ASP A 30 4.22 9.69 2.21
C ASP A 30 5.21 10.41 3.14
N ARG A 31 4.81 10.62 4.40
CA ARG A 31 5.67 11.22 5.43
C ARG A 31 6.93 10.40 5.70
N TYR A 32 6.81 9.07 5.73
CA TYR A 32 7.96 8.19 5.92
C TYR A 32 8.94 8.25 4.76
N LEU A 33 8.46 8.20 3.52
CA LEU A 33 9.30 8.29 2.33
C LEU A 33 10.00 9.66 2.27
N ASP A 34 9.28 10.73 2.63
CA ASP A 34 9.82 12.07 2.75
C ASP A 34 10.95 12.14 3.79
N SER A 35 10.71 11.62 5.01
CA SER A 35 11.71 11.66 6.08
C SER A 35 12.96 10.83 5.75
N VAL A 36 12.80 9.67 5.10
CA VAL A 36 13.94 8.86 4.61
C VAL A 36 14.84 9.68 3.69
N LEU A 37 14.26 10.53 2.84
CA LEU A 37 15.01 11.30 1.85
C LEU A 37 15.60 12.60 2.41
N TYR A 38 14.92 13.25 3.36
CA TYR A 38 15.39 14.52 3.95
C TYR A 38 16.34 14.33 5.13
N GLU A 39 16.06 13.38 6.02
CA GLU A 39 16.76 13.26 7.30
C GLU A 39 17.79 12.14 7.28
N TYR A 40 17.51 11.05 6.57
CA TYR A 40 18.23 9.79 6.78
C TYR A 40 18.98 9.28 5.54
N VAL A 41 18.96 10.02 4.45
CA VAL A 41 19.50 9.54 3.16
C VAL A 41 21.01 9.29 3.19
N LEU A 42 21.74 10.02 4.03
CA LEU A 42 23.19 9.86 4.20
C LEU A 42 23.56 8.97 5.39
N GLU A 43 22.57 8.51 6.17
CA GLU A 43 22.83 7.73 7.37
C GLU A 43 23.26 6.29 7.02
N PRO A 44 24.35 5.77 7.63
CA PRO A 44 24.85 4.42 7.33
C PRO A 44 23.80 3.32 7.54
N ASP A 45 22.94 3.46 8.54
CA ASP A 45 21.89 2.49 8.86
C ASP A 45 20.80 2.44 7.78
N THR A 46 20.46 3.58 7.17
CA THR A 46 19.54 3.64 6.02
C THR A 46 20.11 2.90 4.83
N HIS A 47 21.38 3.15 4.50
CA HIS A 47 22.06 2.43 3.41
C HIS A 47 22.19 0.93 3.66
N LYS A 48 22.43 0.52 4.92
CA LYS A 48 22.45 -0.90 5.30
C LYS A 48 21.07 -1.52 5.10
N ALA A 49 20.02 -0.85 5.55
CA ALA A 49 18.64 -1.29 5.38
C ALA A 49 18.25 -1.44 3.91
N PHE A 50 18.48 -0.42 3.09
CA PHE A 50 18.13 -0.46 1.66
C PHE A 50 18.82 -1.62 0.94
N ARG A 51 20.10 -1.88 1.25
CA ARG A 51 20.81 -3.06 0.72
C ARG A 51 20.17 -4.37 1.15
N ALA A 52 19.84 -4.51 2.44
CA ALA A 52 19.21 -5.72 2.97
C ALA A 52 17.83 -5.99 2.35
N MET A 53 17.02 -4.95 2.15
CA MET A 53 15.69 -5.05 1.54
C MET A 53 15.68 -5.14 0.01
N ARG A 54 16.85 -5.01 -0.63
CA ARG A 54 16.98 -4.82 -2.09
C ARG A 54 16.19 -3.61 -2.60
N GLY A 55 16.12 -2.55 -1.79
CA GLY A 55 15.29 -1.37 -2.02
C GLY A 55 13.92 -1.49 -1.34
N LEU A 56 12.98 -0.66 -1.75
CA LEU A 56 11.57 -0.78 -1.33
C LEU A 56 10.84 -1.77 -2.22
N CYS A 57 9.66 -2.27 -1.78
CA CYS A 57 8.83 -3.12 -2.64
C CYS A 57 8.36 -2.35 -3.90
N ASN A 58 7.75 -3.05 -4.87
CA ASN A 58 7.32 -2.41 -6.12
C ASN A 58 6.48 -1.14 -5.88
N THR A 59 5.39 -1.26 -5.11
CA THR A 59 4.50 -0.12 -4.81
C THR A 59 5.26 1.05 -4.20
N HIS A 60 6.05 0.80 -3.16
CA HIS A 60 6.74 1.84 -2.40
C HIS A 60 7.91 2.45 -3.16
N SER A 61 8.58 1.68 -4.03
CA SER A 61 9.58 2.20 -4.94
C SER A 61 8.97 3.22 -5.90
N TRP A 62 7.78 2.94 -6.45
CA TRP A 62 7.08 3.88 -7.32
C TRP A 62 6.53 5.08 -6.54
N GLN A 63 6.05 4.91 -5.30
CA GLN A 63 5.65 6.06 -4.48
C GLN A 63 6.84 6.97 -4.17
N LEU A 64 8.02 6.42 -3.88
CA LEU A 64 9.23 7.19 -3.61
C LEU A 64 9.60 8.13 -4.77
N THR A 65 9.30 7.77 -6.04
CA THR A 65 9.60 8.66 -7.18
C THR A 65 8.71 9.90 -7.24
N HIS A 66 7.59 9.91 -6.52
CA HIS A 66 6.70 11.07 -6.46
C HIS A 66 7.19 12.14 -5.46
N THR A 67 8.17 11.82 -4.61
CA THR A 67 8.75 12.77 -3.66
C THR A 67 9.61 13.81 -4.39
N ARG A 68 9.03 14.99 -4.62
CA ARG A 68 9.63 16.08 -5.41
C ARG A 68 10.95 16.56 -4.79
N GLY A 69 11.92 16.88 -5.65
CA GLY A 69 13.20 17.48 -5.24
C GLY A 69 14.25 16.48 -4.73
N ASN A 70 13.88 15.20 -4.54
CA ASN A 70 14.73 14.22 -3.88
C ASN A 70 15.39 13.19 -4.83
N ALA A 71 15.42 13.46 -6.14
CA ALA A 71 15.98 12.54 -7.13
C ALA A 71 17.43 12.11 -6.84
N VAL A 72 18.26 13.03 -6.31
CA VAL A 72 19.65 12.72 -5.93
C VAL A 72 19.69 11.74 -4.76
N GLY A 73 18.86 11.95 -3.73
CA GLY A 73 18.77 11.06 -2.58
C GLY A 73 18.32 9.65 -2.97
N ILE A 74 17.31 9.56 -3.83
CA ILE A 74 16.85 8.29 -4.41
C ILE A 74 17.99 7.61 -5.17
N ALA A 75 18.71 8.34 -6.02
CA ALA A 75 19.84 7.80 -6.77
C ALA A 75 20.96 7.27 -5.86
N VAL A 76 21.26 7.97 -4.76
CA VAL A 76 22.26 7.55 -3.76
C VAL A 76 21.85 6.24 -3.09
N LEU A 77 20.60 6.11 -2.65
CA LEU A 77 20.09 4.89 -2.01
C LEU A 77 20.05 3.71 -2.99
N TYR A 78 19.49 3.92 -4.19
CA TYR A 78 19.36 2.84 -5.18
C TYR A 78 20.70 2.47 -5.83
N LYS A 79 21.67 3.39 -5.93
CA LYS A 79 23.04 3.03 -6.29
C LYS A 79 23.62 2.02 -5.29
N ALA A 80 23.44 2.23 -3.98
CA ALA A 80 23.92 1.30 -2.97
C ALA A 80 23.28 -0.09 -3.10
N VAL A 81 21.99 -0.15 -3.45
CA VAL A 81 21.27 -1.40 -3.73
C VAL A 81 21.82 -2.10 -4.99
N VAL A 82 21.94 -1.37 -6.10
CA VAL A 82 22.46 -1.90 -7.37
C VAL A 82 23.89 -2.39 -7.20
N ASP A 83 24.75 -1.64 -6.51
CA ASP A 83 26.13 -2.04 -6.20
C ASP A 83 26.15 -3.36 -5.41
N GLU A 84 25.23 -3.54 -4.46
CA GLU A 84 25.14 -4.78 -3.67
C GLU A 84 24.69 -5.97 -4.53
N VAL A 85 23.67 -5.78 -5.36
CA VAL A 85 23.19 -6.80 -6.31
C VAL A 85 24.27 -7.19 -7.32
N LEU A 86 25.01 -6.21 -7.86
CA LEU A 86 26.09 -6.46 -8.80
C LEU A 86 27.23 -7.27 -8.17
N LYS A 87 27.51 -7.08 -6.87
CA LYS A 87 28.49 -7.93 -6.16
C LYS A 87 28.03 -9.38 -6.09
N GLU A 88 26.75 -9.63 -5.83
CA GLU A 88 26.20 -10.99 -5.79
C GLU A 88 26.25 -11.65 -7.18
N ILE A 89 25.85 -10.92 -8.23
CA ILE A 89 25.92 -11.40 -9.62
C ILE A 89 27.38 -11.72 -10.01
N ALA A 90 28.33 -10.86 -9.64
CA ALA A 90 29.74 -11.05 -9.96
C ALA A 90 30.38 -12.29 -9.30
N ARG A 91 29.74 -12.91 -8.30
CA ARG A 91 30.22 -14.17 -7.70
C ARG A 91 30.01 -15.37 -8.62
N VAL A 92 29.16 -15.26 -9.65
CA VAL A 92 28.96 -16.33 -10.62
C VAL A 92 30.14 -16.34 -11.60
N PRO A 93 30.94 -17.43 -11.64
CA PRO A 93 32.10 -17.49 -12.51
C PRO A 93 31.68 -17.47 -13.99
N VAL A 94 32.16 -16.48 -14.74
CA VAL A 94 32.01 -16.43 -16.21
C VAL A 94 32.97 -17.45 -16.82
N MET A 95 32.44 -18.59 -17.29
CA MET A 95 33.28 -19.58 -17.99
C MET A 95 33.64 -19.09 -19.41
N PRO A 96 34.92 -19.13 -19.82
CA PRO A 96 35.30 -18.81 -21.20
C PRO A 96 34.72 -19.82 -22.19
N GLU A 97 34.23 -19.33 -23.33
CA GLU A 97 33.55 -20.13 -24.37
C GLU A 97 34.36 -21.34 -24.87
N GLN A 98 35.70 -21.26 -24.80
CA GLN A 98 36.63 -22.26 -25.32
C GLN A 98 36.67 -23.59 -24.55
N ARG A 99 36.05 -23.68 -23.36
CA ARG A 99 36.00 -24.93 -22.55
C ARG A 99 34.68 -25.71 -22.68
N ARG A 100 33.79 -25.34 -23.62
CA ARG A 100 32.49 -26.00 -23.84
C ARG A 100 32.57 -27.45 -24.36
N GLY A 101 33.71 -27.87 -24.94
CA GLY A 101 33.84 -29.18 -25.60
C GLY A 101 34.22 -30.36 -24.69
N LEU A 102 34.98 -30.14 -23.61
CA LEU A 102 35.54 -31.21 -22.76
C LEU A 102 34.88 -31.31 -21.36
N ALA A 103 34.11 -30.30 -20.94
CA ALA A 103 33.43 -30.28 -19.64
C ALA A 103 32.04 -30.96 -19.63
N ARG A 104 31.55 -31.42 -20.79
CA ARG A 104 30.17 -31.91 -20.95
C ARG A 104 29.85 -33.21 -20.20
N HIS A 105 30.87 -33.89 -19.67
CA HIS A 105 30.72 -35.17 -18.95
C HIS A 105 31.07 -35.11 -17.45
N PHE A 106 31.51 -33.97 -16.91
CA PHE A 106 31.93 -33.87 -15.49
C PHE A 106 31.48 -32.61 -14.73
N THR A 107 30.62 -31.77 -15.30
CA THR A 107 30.06 -30.63 -14.55
C THR A 107 28.53 -30.64 -14.61
N SER A 108 27.92 -31.50 -13.80
CA SER A 108 26.51 -31.34 -13.39
C SER A 108 26.31 -30.19 -12.40
N ALA A 109 27.40 -29.55 -11.95
CA ALA A 109 27.37 -28.22 -11.35
C ALA A 109 27.29 -27.14 -12.44
N ALA A 110 26.32 -27.25 -13.34
CA ALA A 110 25.87 -26.08 -14.09
C ALA A 110 25.56 -25.00 -13.05
N ALA A 111 26.11 -23.81 -13.22
CA ALA A 111 25.93 -22.67 -12.32
C ALA A 111 24.47 -22.61 -11.87
N ASP A 112 24.22 -22.99 -10.61
CA ASP A 112 22.88 -23.21 -10.12
C ASP A 112 22.21 -21.84 -9.97
N GLY A 113 21.32 -21.54 -10.92
CA GLY A 113 20.53 -20.32 -10.90
C GLY A 113 19.71 -20.19 -9.61
N SER A 114 19.40 -21.30 -8.92
CA SER A 114 18.72 -21.29 -7.63
C SER A 114 19.56 -20.57 -6.57
N ALA A 115 20.85 -20.91 -6.45
CA ALA A 115 21.73 -20.31 -5.46
C ALA A 115 21.93 -18.81 -5.70
N LEU A 116 22.04 -18.37 -6.97
CA LEU A 116 22.08 -16.93 -7.28
C LEU A 116 20.74 -16.26 -6.98
N SER A 117 19.62 -16.90 -7.35
CA SER A 117 18.28 -16.37 -7.06
C SER A 117 18.08 -16.14 -5.57
N GLU A 118 18.42 -17.12 -4.74
CA GLU A 118 18.35 -17.02 -3.27
C GLU A 118 19.29 -15.93 -2.72
N ALA A 119 20.49 -15.77 -3.28
CA ALA A 119 21.39 -14.69 -2.88
C ALA A 119 20.88 -13.29 -3.28
N LEU A 120 20.07 -13.21 -4.34
CA LEU A 120 19.46 -11.97 -4.81
C LEU A 120 18.18 -11.61 -4.04
N ASP A 121 17.58 -12.56 -3.32
CA ASP A 121 16.40 -12.30 -2.51
C ASP A 121 16.65 -11.20 -1.47
N PRO A 122 15.61 -10.42 -1.12
CA PRO A 122 15.68 -9.49 -0.01
C PRO A 122 15.84 -10.26 1.31
N HIS A 123 16.78 -9.81 2.13
CA HIS A 123 17.04 -10.37 3.46
C HIS A 123 16.16 -9.74 4.55
N GLU A 124 15.61 -8.55 4.29
CA GLU A 124 14.65 -7.85 5.15
C GLU A 124 13.42 -7.47 4.31
N PRO A 125 12.21 -7.47 4.89
CA PRO A 125 11.01 -7.00 4.19
C PRO A 125 11.04 -5.47 4.02
N CYS A 126 10.19 -4.94 3.15
CA CYS A 126 10.14 -3.50 2.92
C CYS A 126 9.69 -2.75 4.18
N ARG A 127 10.51 -1.81 4.67
CA ARG A 127 10.20 -0.99 5.85
C ARG A 127 8.95 -0.12 5.70
N ALA A 128 8.62 0.34 4.49
CA ALA A 128 7.37 1.04 4.24
C ALA A 128 6.15 0.09 4.38
N CYS A 129 6.26 -1.17 3.93
CA CYS A 129 5.22 -2.18 4.19
C CYS A 129 5.07 -2.44 5.70
N GLN A 130 6.19 -2.62 6.41
CA GLN A 130 6.16 -2.83 7.87
C GLN A 130 5.47 -1.67 8.60
N LEU A 131 5.78 -0.43 8.22
CA LEU A 131 5.11 0.76 8.74
C LEU A 131 3.61 0.71 8.47
N ILE A 132 3.17 0.51 7.22
CA ILE A 132 1.74 0.42 6.87
C ILE A 132 1.05 -0.64 7.70
N ASN A 133 1.59 -1.85 7.78
CA ASN A 133 0.95 -2.97 8.47
C ASN A 133 0.76 -2.65 9.97
N SER A 134 1.76 -1.99 10.58
CA SER A 134 1.68 -1.53 11.97
C SER A 134 0.65 -0.41 12.16
N SER A 135 0.62 0.58 11.26
CA SER A 135 -0.35 1.68 11.26
C SER A 135 -1.78 1.20 11.00
N GLU A 136 -1.98 0.24 10.08
CA GLU A 136 -3.29 -0.33 9.74
C GLU A 136 -3.89 -0.98 10.98
N THR A 137 -3.09 -1.80 11.66
CA THR A 137 -3.46 -2.41 12.95
C THR A 137 -3.83 -1.35 13.99
N SER A 138 -3.02 -0.30 14.12
CA SER A 138 -3.27 0.78 15.08
C SER A 138 -4.58 1.52 14.81
N TYR A 139 -4.81 1.94 13.57
CA TYR A 139 -6.03 2.67 13.19
C TYR A 139 -7.29 1.81 13.35
N LEU A 140 -7.22 0.52 13.02
CA LEU A 140 -8.35 -0.39 13.17
C LEU A 140 -8.67 -0.68 14.65
N ASN A 141 -7.66 -0.76 15.52
CA ASN A 141 -7.88 -0.86 16.96
C ASN A 141 -8.59 0.38 17.49
N VAL A 142 -8.09 1.58 17.16
CA VAL A 142 -8.71 2.86 17.55
C VAL A 142 -10.15 2.96 17.02
N PHE A 143 -10.38 2.55 15.77
CA PHE A 143 -11.72 2.46 15.21
C PHE A 143 -12.61 1.55 16.06
N SER A 144 -12.18 0.32 16.33
CA SER A 144 -12.97 -0.66 17.09
C SER A 144 -13.28 -0.23 18.53
N GLU A 145 -12.32 0.44 19.19
CA GLU A 145 -12.44 0.91 20.57
C GLU A 145 -13.41 2.09 20.71
N HIS A 146 -13.48 2.95 19.69
CA HIS A 146 -14.16 4.24 19.79
C HIS A 146 -15.40 4.38 18.91
N ILE A 147 -15.72 3.43 18.02
CA ILE A 147 -16.85 3.54 17.09
C ILE A 147 -18.20 3.74 17.77
N SER A 148 -18.36 3.28 19.02
CA SER A 148 -19.59 3.45 19.80
C SER A 148 -19.75 4.83 20.42
N GLU A 149 -18.73 5.69 20.35
CA GLU A 149 -18.80 7.05 20.88
C GLU A 149 -19.54 7.97 19.93
N GLN A 150 -20.46 8.79 20.46
CA GLN A 150 -21.35 9.63 19.66
C GLN A 150 -20.64 10.46 18.58
N LYS A 151 -19.53 11.14 18.95
CA LYS A 151 -18.77 11.98 18.00
C LYS A 151 -18.12 11.15 16.90
N PHE A 152 -17.57 9.99 17.25
CA PHE A 152 -16.87 9.12 16.31
C PHE A 152 -17.88 8.43 15.37
N TRP A 153 -18.98 7.94 15.95
CA TRP A 153 -20.11 7.38 15.23
C TRP A 153 -20.67 8.37 14.20
N ALA A 154 -20.95 9.61 14.62
CA ALA A 154 -21.49 10.65 13.73
C ALA A 154 -20.56 10.94 12.54
N ALA A 155 -19.24 10.94 12.76
CA ALA A 155 -18.26 11.11 11.69
C ALA A 155 -18.27 9.91 10.73
N TYR A 156 -18.23 8.68 11.26
CA TYR A 156 -18.26 7.46 10.44
C TYR A 156 -19.56 7.32 9.65
N SER A 157 -20.73 7.54 10.26
CA SER A 157 -22.03 7.39 9.60
C SER A 157 -22.26 8.39 8.47
N ALA A 158 -21.59 9.55 8.51
CA ALA A 158 -21.62 10.55 7.45
C ALA A 158 -20.53 10.35 6.38
N SER A 159 -19.65 9.34 6.55
CA SER A 159 -18.49 9.12 5.68
C SER A 159 -18.80 8.27 4.45
N HIS A 160 -17.76 8.01 3.65
CA HIS A 160 -17.77 7.03 2.57
C HIS A 160 -17.49 5.60 3.06
N GLY A 161 -17.43 5.39 4.38
CA GLY A 161 -17.22 4.08 4.99
C GLY A 161 -15.80 3.54 4.80
N LEU A 162 -15.65 2.23 5.00
CA LEU A 162 -14.40 1.51 4.79
C LEU A 162 -14.40 0.80 3.44
N CYS A 163 -13.23 0.64 2.83
CA CYS A 163 -13.06 -0.30 1.72
C CYS A 163 -13.19 -1.74 2.23
N LEU A 164 -13.51 -2.68 1.35
CA LEU A 164 -13.72 -4.08 1.67
C LEU A 164 -12.56 -4.70 2.47
N PRO A 165 -11.28 -4.48 2.12
CA PRO A 165 -10.16 -4.97 2.93
C PRO A 165 -10.21 -4.46 4.38
N HIS A 166 -10.39 -3.15 4.58
CA HIS A 166 -10.42 -2.56 5.93
C HIS A 166 -11.70 -2.89 6.70
N LEU A 167 -12.85 -3.00 6.02
CA LEU A 167 -14.08 -3.49 6.64
C LEU A 167 -13.87 -4.91 7.15
N ARG A 168 -13.31 -5.82 6.34
CA ARG A 168 -13.05 -7.21 6.76
C ARG A 168 -12.17 -7.29 7.99
N LEU A 169 -11.17 -6.42 8.12
CA LEU A 169 -10.31 -6.37 9.30
C LEU A 169 -11.05 -5.76 10.51
N ALA A 170 -11.79 -4.66 10.32
CA ALA A 170 -12.59 -4.05 11.37
C ALA A 170 -13.64 -5.02 11.95
N LEU A 171 -14.33 -5.78 11.10
CA LEU A 171 -15.34 -6.76 11.52
C LEU A 171 -14.77 -7.85 12.44
N LYS A 172 -13.48 -8.18 12.33
CA LYS A 172 -12.83 -9.14 13.26
C LYS A 172 -12.66 -8.57 14.67
N LEU A 173 -12.63 -7.24 14.81
CA LEU A 173 -12.39 -6.54 16.07
C LEU A 173 -13.70 -6.12 16.76
N LEU A 174 -14.77 -5.92 15.97
CA LEU A 174 -16.05 -5.42 16.47
C LEU A 174 -16.88 -6.49 17.18
N LYS A 175 -17.63 -6.05 18.20
CA LYS A 175 -18.62 -6.86 18.92
C LYS A 175 -20.01 -6.22 18.83
N PRO A 176 -21.12 -6.98 19.00
CA PRO A 176 -22.44 -6.39 19.13
C PRO A 176 -22.55 -5.41 20.32
N PRO A 177 -23.32 -4.30 20.22
CA PRO A 177 -24.16 -3.90 19.09
C PRO A 177 -23.40 -3.20 17.95
N ALA A 178 -22.19 -2.68 18.20
CA ALA A 178 -21.41 -1.90 17.24
C ALA A 178 -21.19 -2.62 15.90
N LEU A 179 -20.94 -3.93 15.94
CA LEU A 179 -20.83 -4.77 14.74
C LEU A 179 -22.03 -4.61 13.80
N ARG A 180 -23.26 -4.68 14.33
CA ARG A 180 -24.48 -4.56 13.52
C ARG A 180 -24.61 -3.17 12.94
N GLN A 181 -24.42 -2.15 13.78
CA GLN A 181 -24.53 -0.75 13.36
C GLN A 181 -23.54 -0.43 12.24
N VAL A 182 -22.27 -0.86 12.36
CA VAL A 182 -21.25 -0.65 11.32
C VAL A 182 -21.63 -1.36 10.01
N VAL A 183 -22.14 -2.59 10.08
CA VAL A 183 -22.58 -3.34 8.90
C VAL A 183 -23.77 -2.66 8.21
N ASP A 184 -24.74 -2.16 8.96
CA ASP A 184 -25.93 -1.51 8.42
C ASP A 184 -25.55 -0.21 7.67
N VAL A 185 -24.73 0.66 8.30
CA VAL A 185 -24.22 1.88 7.65
C VAL A 185 -23.38 1.55 6.41
N GLN A 186 -22.48 0.57 6.49
CA GLN A 186 -21.63 0.21 5.37
C GLN A 186 -22.43 -0.36 4.19
N ARG A 187 -23.51 -1.11 4.48
CA ARG A 187 -24.45 -1.59 3.47
C ARG A 187 -25.11 -0.43 2.74
N GLU A 188 -25.67 0.54 3.47
CA GLU A 188 -26.32 1.72 2.87
C GLU A 188 -25.36 2.53 1.99
N ILE A 189 -24.10 2.65 2.38
CA ILE A 189 -23.05 3.31 1.58
C ILE A 189 -22.82 2.57 0.26
N TRP A 190 -22.68 1.23 0.30
CA TRP A 190 -22.41 0.46 -0.92
C TRP A 190 -23.64 0.23 -1.79
N GLU A 191 -24.85 0.23 -1.23
CA GLU A 191 -26.10 0.23 -2.01
C GLU A 191 -26.24 1.53 -2.82
N ARG A 192 -25.89 2.68 -2.24
CA ARG A 192 -25.79 3.94 -2.98
C ARG A 192 -24.73 3.89 -4.08
N ALA A 193 -23.53 3.38 -3.78
CA ALA A 193 -22.47 3.23 -4.78
C ALA A 193 -22.89 2.31 -5.94
N LYS A 194 -23.61 1.21 -5.64
CA LYS A 194 -24.18 0.32 -6.66
C LYS A 194 -25.20 1.05 -7.53
N ALA A 195 -26.11 1.82 -6.94
CA ALA A 195 -27.11 2.57 -7.70
C ALA A 195 -26.45 3.59 -8.65
N GLU A 196 -25.36 4.24 -8.25
CA GLU A 196 -24.59 5.13 -9.11
C GLU A 196 -23.93 4.39 -10.29
N LEU A 197 -23.42 3.18 -10.07
CA LEU A 197 -22.90 2.33 -11.16
C LEU A 197 -23.98 1.90 -12.13
N ASP A 198 -25.16 1.53 -11.62
CA ASP A 198 -26.31 1.14 -12.46
C ASP A 198 -26.71 2.33 -13.35
N LEU A 199 -26.79 3.55 -12.80
CA LEU A 199 -27.03 4.78 -13.54
C LEU A 199 -25.95 5.06 -14.60
N PHE A 200 -24.67 4.88 -14.25
CA PHE A 200 -23.56 5.06 -15.18
C PHE A 200 -23.68 4.10 -16.38
N GLN A 201 -23.99 2.81 -16.13
CA GLN A 201 -24.15 1.82 -17.19
C GLN A 201 -25.33 2.13 -18.10
N ASP A 202 -26.47 2.53 -17.53
CA ASP A 202 -27.68 2.81 -18.32
C ASP A 202 -27.51 4.05 -19.21
N ARG A 203 -26.84 5.10 -18.71
CA ARG A 203 -26.49 6.29 -19.52
C ARG A 203 -25.50 6.00 -20.64
N HIS A 204 -24.69 4.94 -20.53
CA HIS A 204 -23.78 4.55 -21.61
C HIS A 204 -24.44 3.64 -22.66
N LYS A 205 -25.49 2.88 -22.28
CA LYS A 205 -26.27 2.06 -23.23
C LYS A 205 -27.15 2.91 -24.13
N HIS A 206 -27.72 3.97 -23.57
CA HIS A 206 -28.52 4.94 -24.29
C HIS A 206 -27.61 6.12 -24.60
N GLU A 207 -27.08 6.24 -25.83
CA GLU A 207 -26.33 7.42 -26.31
C GLU A 207 -27.23 8.68 -26.27
N ASN A 208 -27.67 9.10 -25.09
CA ASN A 208 -28.52 10.25 -24.89
C ASN A 208 -27.63 11.50 -24.99
N GLN A 209 -27.53 11.97 -26.23
CA GLN A 209 -27.09 13.30 -26.60
C GLN A 209 -27.93 14.33 -25.84
N GLY A 210 -27.48 14.77 -24.66
CA GLY A 210 -28.04 15.95 -23.99
C GLY A 210 -28.04 15.94 -22.46
N ASP A 211 -27.92 14.80 -21.80
CA ASP A 211 -27.91 14.77 -20.33
C ASP A 211 -26.52 15.09 -19.77
N THR A 212 -26.43 16.16 -18.97
CA THR A 212 -25.22 16.43 -18.19
C THR A 212 -25.01 15.29 -17.20
N MET A 213 -23.85 14.64 -17.29
CA MET A 213 -23.48 13.60 -16.32
C MET A 213 -23.38 14.20 -14.91
N GLY A 214 -23.93 13.50 -13.91
CA GLY A 214 -23.94 13.88 -12.50
C GLY A 214 -22.77 13.27 -11.73
N THR A 215 -22.99 12.87 -10.48
CA THR A 215 -21.98 12.23 -9.63
C THR A 215 -21.61 10.82 -10.08
N GLU A 216 -22.30 10.25 -11.06
CA GLU A 216 -22.06 8.89 -11.56
C GLU A 216 -20.82 8.77 -12.46
N VAL A 217 -20.26 9.88 -12.97
CA VAL A 217 -19.12 9.88 -13.93
C VAL A 217 -17.92 9.07 -13.44
N ASP A 218 -17.57 9.23 -12.17
CA ASP A 218 -16.44 8.59 -11.50
C ASP A 218 -16.87 7.44 -10.56
N SER A 219 -18.14 7.02 -10.62
CA SER A 219 -18.71 5.93 -9.80
C SER A 219 -17.90 4.63 -9.90
N TRP A 220 -17.43 4.28 -11.11
CA TRP A 220 -16.61 3.10 -11.34
C TRP A 220 -15.25 3.18 -10.65
N THR A 221 -14.62 4.37 -10.63
CA THR A 221 -13.36 4.58 -9.91
C THR A 221 -13.58 4.51 -8.40
N ARG A 222 -14.65 5.12 -7.88
CA ARG A 222 -15.02 4.98 -6.46
C ARG A 222 -15.31 3.54 -6.07
N ALA A 223 -16.00 2.78 -6.93
CA ALA A 223 -16.26 1.37 -6.70
C ALA A 223 -14.99 0.53 -6.61
N ILE A 224 -13.99 0.81 -7.46
CA ILE A 224 -12.65 0.23 -7.33
C ILE A 224 -12.05 0.58 -5.96
N GLY A 225 -12.11 1.84 -5.54
CA GLY A 225 -11.66 2.26 -4.20
C GLY A 225 -12.37 1.53 -3.05
N TYR A 226 -13.68 1.30 -3.17
CA TYR A 226 -14.43 0.51 -2.19
C TYR A 226 -14.04 -0.96 -2.17
N MET A 227 -13.81 -1.58 -3.32
CA MET A 227 -13.58 -3.03 -3.38
C MET A 227 -12.11 -3.41 -3.17
N ALA A 228 -11.19 -2.63 -3.75
CA ALA A 228 -9.75 -2.91 -3.73
C ALA A 228 -8.98 -2.06 -2.72
N GLY A 229 -9.54 -0.94 -2.25
CA GLY A 229 -8.81 0.09 -1.50
C GLY A 229 -8.26 1.19 -2.43
N GLU A 230 -7.76 2.26 -1.83
CA GLU A 230 -7.18 3.39 -2.58
C GLU A 230 -5.90 2.99 -3.32
N ASN A 231 -5.61 3.66 -4.44
CA ASN A 231 -4.44 3.37 -5.25
C ASN A 231 -3.14 3.49 -4.43
N GLY A 232 -2.29 2.47 -4.49
CA GLY A 232 -0.98 2.43 -3.83
C GLY A 232 -1.03 2.23 -2.31
N VAL A 233 -2.21 1.96 -1.73
CA VAL A 233 -2.32 1.83 -0.27
C VAL A 233 -1.66 0.58 0.29
N PHE A 234 -1.59 -0.50 -0.50
CA PHE A 234 -1.02 -1.78 -0.06
C PHE A 234 0.34 -2.04 -0.73
N GLY A 235 1.31 -2.47 0.08
CA GLY A 235 2.58 -2.98 -0.40
C GLY A 235 2.54 -4.48 -0.74
N LEU A 236 3.66 -5.01 -1.25
CA LEU A 236 3.78 -6.43 -1.57
C LEU A 236 3.83 -7.34 -0.34
N ASP A 237 4.27 -6.82 0.82
CA ASP A 237 4.45 -7.60 2.05
C ASP A 237 3.19 -7.52 2.96
N ARG A 238 2.01 -7.74 2.38
CA ARG A 238 0.72 -7.71 3.11
C ARG A 238 0.39 -9.05 3.77
#